data_AF-A0A533ZYJ4-F1
#
_entry.id   AF-A0A533ZYJ4-F1
#
_cell.length_a   1.000
_cell.length_b   1.000
_cell.length_c   1.000
_cell.angle_alpha   90.00
_cell.angle_beta   90.00
_cell.angle_gamma   90.00
#
_symmetry.space_group_name_H-M   'P 1'
#
loop_
_entity.id
_entity.type
_entity.pdbx_description
1 polymer ?
#
loop_
_entity_poly.entity_id
_entity_poly.type
_entity_poly.pdbx_seq_one_letter_code
_entity_poly.pdbx_strand_id
1 'polypeptide(L)'
;MANNKLALINTWCNLITQENNYYKATAEHLLCKEKILQPTPYQLQSKINHLLYFNLSFSIKYGDRLSQKEIESLFYASCGEELKDSALILERSTDSLKRHRMNALKKLQCKNIPQAIYCATQLGYLPLKENQISIQSTELEVENTAI
;
A
#
# COMPACT_ATOMS: atom_id res chain seq x y z
N MET A 1 -22.50 -3.98 -21.28
CA MET A 1 -21.42 -4.18 -20.28
C MET A 1 -20.58 -2.92 -20.03
N ALA A 2 -20.27 -2.08 -21.04
CA ALA A 2 -19.47 -0.86 -20.85
C ALA A 2 -20.11 0.18 -19.87
N ASN A 3 -21.44 0.37 -19.95
CA ASN A 3 -22.14 1.34 -19.08
C ASN A 3 -22.07 0.98 -17.59
N ASN A 4 -22.11 -0.31 -17.24
CA ASN A 4 -22.03 -0.75 -15.84
C ASN A 4 -20.62 -0.53 -15.26
N LYS A 5 -19.58 -0.72 -16.08
CA LYS A 5 -18.20 -0.46 -15.67
C LYS A 5 -17.96 1.04 -15.42
N LEU A 6 -18.47 1.89 -16.30
CA LEU A 6 -18.39 3.35 -16.12
C LEU A 6 -19.15 3.80 -14.87
N ALA A 7 -20.36 3.29 -14.64
CA ALA A 7 -21.15 3.57 -13.46
C ALA A 7 -20.40 3.18 -12.16
N LEU A 8 -19.78 1.99 -12.13
CA LEU A 8 -19.01 1.52 -10.99
C LEU A 8 -17.80 2.43 -10.69
N ILE A 9 -17.06 2.83 -11.72
CA ILE A 9 -15.95 3.79 -11.58
C ILE A 9 -16.45 5.12 -11.01
N ASN A 10 -17.56 5.65 -11.52
CA ASN A 10 -18.13 6.91 -11.03
C ASN A 10 -18.56 6.80 -9.57
N THR A 11 -19.23 5.71 -9.18
CA THR A 11 -19.61 5.48 -7.77
C THR A 11 -18.38 5.35 -6.86
N TRP A 12 -17.32 4.73 -7.35
CA TRP A 12 -16.06 4.60 -6.63
C TRP A 12 -15.36 5.96 -6.43
N CYS A 13 -15.29 6.78 -7.48
CA CYS A 13 -14.77 8.14 -7.39
C CYS A 13 -15.57 8.99 -6.40
N ASN A 14 -16.91 8.88 -6.42
CA ASN A 14 -17.77 9.58 -5.47
C ASN A 14 -17.48 9.17 -4.02
N LEU A 15 -17.28 7.86 -3.76
CA LEU A 15 -16.90 7.37 -2.43
C LEU A 15 -15.59 8.01 -1.96
N ILE A 16 -14.56 8.01 -2.81
CA ILE A 16 -13.24 8.62 -2.49
C ILE A 16 -13.40 10.11 -2.20
N THR A 17 -14.20 10.84 -2.98
CA THR A 17 -14.44 12.27 -2.75
C THR A 17 -15.11 12.52 -1.41
N GLN A 18 -16.16 11.75 -1.07
CA GLN A 18 -16.85 11.89 0.21
C GLN A 18 -15.95 11.56 1.39
N GLU A 19 -15.13 10.52 1.25
CA GLU A 19 -14.14 10.13 2.26
C GLU A 19 -13.10 11.23 2.49
N ASN A 20 -12.54 11.81 1.42
CA ASN A 20 -11.59 12.91 1.53
C ASN A 20 -12.21 14.12 2.24
N ASN A 21 -13.47 14.45 1.92
CA ASN A 21 -14.20 15.53 2.58
C ASN A 21 -14.43 15.21 4.07
N TYR A 22 -14.76 13.96 4.41
CA TYR A 22 -14.92 13.52 5.79
C TYR A 22 -13.63 13.71 6.60
N TYR A 23 -12.48 13.25 6.09
CA TYR A 23 -11.21 13.42 6.78
C TYR A 23 -10.81 14.89 6.92
N LYS A 24 -11.07 15.70 5.87
CA LYS A 24 -10.81 17.15 5.91
C LYS A 24 -11.66 17.84 6.98
N ALA A 25 -12.97 17.62 6.98
CA ALA A 25 -13.89 18.21 7.97
C ALA A 25 -13.56 17.76 9.40
N THR A 26 -13.20 16.49 9.58
CA THR A 26 -12.77 15.95 10.87
C THR A 26 -11.47 16.61 11.35
N ALA A 27 -10.50 16.80 10.45
CA ALA A 27 -9.25 17.47 10.77
C ALA A 27 -9.48 18.94 11.16
N GLU A 28 -10.33 19.67 10.43
CA GLU A 28 -10.73 21.05 10.75
C GLU A 28 -11.39 21.13 12.13
N HIS A 29 -12.35 20.24 12.43
CA HIS A 29 -13.01 20.17 13.73
C HIS A 29 -12.03 19.94 14.89
N LEU A 30 -11.08 19.02 14.71
CA LEU A 30 -10.05 18.74 15.72
C LEU A 30 -9.09 19.92 15.93
N LEU A 31 -8.69 20.59 14.86
CA LEU A 31 -7.84 21.79 14.95
C LEU A 31 -8.57 22.95 15.62
N CYS A 32 -9.86 23.12 15.36
CA CYS A 32 -10.71 24.09 16.06
C CYS A 32 -10.80 23.78 17.57
N LYS A 33 -10.93 22.50 17.96
CA LYS A 33 -10.87 22.08 19.38
C LYS A 33 -9.53 22.39 20.04
N GLU A 34 -8.45 22.35 19.28
CA GLU A 34 -7.09 22.75 19.69
C GLU A 34 -6.87 24.27 19.69
N LYS A 35 -7.93 25.07 19.50
CA LYS A 35 -7.92 26.54 19.41
C LYS A 35 -7.18 27.11 18.19
N ILE A 36 -6.98 26.31 17.15
CA ILE A 36 -6.44 26.74 15.85
C ILE A 36 -7.61 27.02 14.91
N LEU A 37 -8.08 28.27 14.88
CA LEU A 37 -9.27 28.67 14.11
C LEU A 37 -9.00 28.83 12.61
N GLN A 38 -7.76 29.12 12.23
CA GLN A 38 -7.33 29.30 10.84
C GLN A 38 -6.11 28.40 10.57
N PRO A 39 -6.32 27.09 10.39
CA PRO A 39 -5.21 26.19 10.17
C PRO A 39 -4.55 26.47 8.82
N THR A 40 -3.22 26.48 8.81
CA THR A 40 -2.46 26.50 7.56
C THR A 40 -2.71 25.21 6.76
N PRO A 41 -2.54 25.22 5.43
CA PRO A 41 -2.66 24.00 4.62
C PRO A 41 -1.76 22.86 5.11
N TYR A 42 -0.58 23.17 5.63
CA TYR A 42 0.33 22.19 6.22
C TYR A 42 -0.25 21.55 7.49
N GLN A 43 -0.78 22.34 8.42
CA GLN A 43 -1.40 21.82 9.66
C GLN A 43 -2.60 20.95 9.35
N LEU A 44 -3.43 21.36 8.40
CA LEU A 44 -4.59 20.59 7.95
C LEU A 44 -4.15 19.25 7.35
N GLN A 45 -3.18 19.26 6.42
CA GLN A 45 -2.67 18.04 5.80
C GLN A 45 -2.00 17.12 6.81
N SER A 46 -1.24 17.66 7.76
CA SER A 46 -0.62 16.90 8.84
C SER A 46 -1.66 16.19 9.70
N LYS A 47 -2.75 16.88 10.06
CA LYS A 47 -3.86 16.30 10.82
C LYS A 47 -4.62 15.24 10.01
N ILE A 48 -4.84 15.45 8.72
CA ILE A 48 -5.42 14.44 7.81
C ILE A 48 -4.54 13.18 7.78
N ASN A 49 -3.22 13.34 7.59
CA ASN A 49 -2.28 12.22 7.58
C ASN A 49 -2.29 11.46 8.92
N HIS A 50 -2.36 12.18 10.04
CA HIS A 50 -2.51 11.58 11.35
C HIS A 50 -3.81 10.77 11.47
N LEU A 51 -4.95 11.29 10.99
CA LEU A 51 -6.21 10.55 10.99
C LEU A 51 -6.16 9.29 10.14
N LEU A 52 -5.52 9.36 8.96
CA LEU A 52 -5.34 8.23 8.04
C LEU A 52 -4.39 7.16 8.58
N TYR A 53 -3.43 7.54 9.43
CA TYR A 53 -2.58 6.60 10.15
C TYR A 53 -3.41 5.71 11.08
N PHE A 54 -4.35 6.28 11.84
CA PHE A 54 -5.18 5.47 12.74
C PHE A 54 -6.36 4.79 12.05
N ASN A 55 -6.90 5.41 11.01
CA ASN A 55 -8.10 4.96 10.34
C ASN A 55 -7.83 4.77 8.85
N LEU A 56 -7.53 3.53 8.46
CA LEU A 56 -7.41 3.19 7.06
C LEU A 56 -8.71 3.48 6.31
N SER A 57 -8.57 4.20 5.20
CA SER A 57 -9.67 4.61 4.33
C SER A 57 -10.55 3.44 3.89
N PHE A 58 -11.87 3.63 3.92
CA PHE A 58 -12.88 2.73 3.37
C PHE A 58 -12.61 2.41 1.90
N SER A 59 -12.21 3.40 1.10
CA SER A 59 -11.87 3.15 -0.30
C SER A 59 -10.64 2.24 -0.45
N ILE A 60 -9.73 2.20 0.53
CA ILE A 60 -8.62 1.23 0.51
C ILE A 60 -9.13 -0.16 0.94
N LYS A 61 -9.99 -0.24 1.96
CA LYS A 61 -10.53 -1.51 2.48
C LYS A 61 -11.41 -2.25 1.48
N TYR A 62 -12.22 -1.53 0.73
CA TYR A 62 -13.14 -2.10 -0.26
C TYR A 62 -12.62 -2.03 -1.70
N GLY A 63 -11.37 -1.60 -1.87
CA GLY A 63 -10.73 -1.51 -3.18
C GLY A 63 -10.39 -2.89 -3.74
N ASP A 64 -9.80 -2.87 -4.94
CA ASP A 64 -9.31 -4.08 -5.58
C ASP A 64 -8.25 -4.76 -4.71
N ARG A 65 -8.38 -6.08 -4.54
CA ARG A 65 -7.39 -6.87 -3.81
C ARG A 65 -6.04 -6.87 -4.51
N LEU A 66 -4.98 -6.93 -3.71
CA LEU A 66 -3.64 -7.19 -4.24
C LEU A 66 -3.56 -8.64 -4.72
N SER A 67 -2.95 -8.82 -5.87
CA SER A 67 -2.55 -10.13 -6.38
C SER A 67 -1.29 -10.62 -5.67
N GLN A 68 -1.05 -11.93 -5.69
CA GLN A 68 0.14 -12.51 -5.06
C GLN A 68 1.45 -11.85 -5.53
N LYS A 69 1.57 -11.57 -6.84
CA LYS A 69 2.75 -10.90 -7.42
C LYS A 69 2.94 -9.47 -6.90
N GLU A 70 1.84 -8.76 -6.66
CA GLU A 70 1.88 -7.42 -6.06
C GLU A 70 2.30 -7.50 -4.59
N ILE A 71 1.76 -8.47 -3.84
CA ILE A 71 2.10 -8.71 -2.44
C ILE A 71 3.58 -9.08 -2.29
N GLU A 72 4.08 -10.06 -3.05
CA GLU A 72 5.50 -10.44 -3.07
C GLU A 72 6.41 -9.24 -3.38
N SER A 73 6.03 -8.41 -4.36
CA SER A 73 6.83 -7.24 -4.73
C SER A 73 6.92 -6.19 -3.63
N LEU A 74 5.88 -6.08 -2.79
CA LEU A 74 5.86 -5.22 -1.61
C LEU A 74 6.55 -5.87 -0.42
N PHE A 75 6.49 -7.20 -0.28
CA PHE A 75 7.18 -7.94 0.78
C PHE A 75 8.69 -7.71 0.72
N TYR A 76 9.34 -7.97 -0.42
CA TYR A 76 10.79 -7.72 -0.54
C TYR A 76 11.13 -6.24 -0.37
N ALA A 77 10.28 -5.32 -0.86
CA ALA A 77 10.46 -3.89 -0.60
C ALA A 77 10.39 -3.55 0.90
N SER A 78 9.56 -4.25 1.68
CA SER A 78 9.45 -4.08 3.13
C SER A 78 10.65 -4.62 3.90
N CYS A 79 11.37 -5.59 3.31
CA CYS A 79 12.64 -6.10 3.82
C CYS A 79 13.83 -5.18 3.48
N GLY A 80 13.62 -4.09 2.73
CA GLY A 80 14.67 -3.17 2.31
C GLY A 80 15.32 -3.52 0.97
N GLU A 81 14.83 -4.54 0.27
CA GLU A 81 15.40 -4.97 -1.01
C GLU A 81 15.15 -3.95 -2.11
N GLU A 82 16.22 -3.64 -2.86
CA GLU A 82 16.10 -2.78 -4.03
C GLU A 82 15.28 -3.46 -5.12
N LEU A 83 14.79 -2.65 -6.08
CA LEU A 83 13.97 -3.16 -7.17
C LEU A 83 14.70 -4.21 -8.01
N LYS A 84 16.01 -4.07 -8.20
CA LYS A 84 16.82 -5.00 -8.99
C LYS A 84 16.99 -6.33 -8.27
N ASP A 85 17.33 -6.29 -6.98
CA ASP A 85 17.55 -7.49 -6.16
C ASP A 85 16.25 -8.26 -5.97
N SER A 86 15.16 -7.55 -5.66
CA SER A 86 13.82 -8.15 -5.60
C SER A 86 13.42 -8.83 -6.92
N ALA A 87 13.83 -8.27 -8.06
CA ALA A 87 13.51 -8.83 -9.38
C ALA A 87 14.31 -10.10 -9.64
N LEU A 88 15.58 -10.13 -9.24
CA LEU A 88 16.44 -11.31 -9.30
C LEU A 88 15.90 -12.43 -8.40
N ILE A 89 15.57 -12.12 -7.14
CA ILE A 89 15.04 -13.11 -6.18
C ILE A 89 13.72 -13.71 -6.68
N LEU A 90 12.84 -12.90 -7.29
CA LEU A 90 11.55 -13.35 -7.80
C LEU A 90 11.62 -13.95 -9.21
N GLU A 91 12.82 -14.07 -9.81
CA GLU A 91 13.04 -14.52 -11.18
C GLU A 91 12.17 -13.78 -12.21
N ARG A 92 12.06 -12.46 -12.06
CA ARG A 92 11.24 -11.58 -12.91
C ARG A 92 12.09 -10.48 -13.52
N SER A 93 11.64 -9.95 -14.66
CA SER A 93 12.24 -8.72 -15.17
C SER A 93 11.97 -7.54 -14.24
N THR A 94 12.94 -6.64 -14.13
CA THR A 94 12.84 -5.38 -13.36
C THR A 94 11.61 -4.57 -13.79
N ASP A 95 11.32 -4.53 -15.09
CA ASP A 95 10.13 -3.87 -15.64
C ASP A 95 8.83 -4.52 -15.19
N SER A 96 8.77 -5.86 -15.12
CA SER A 96 7.59 -6.55 -14.62
C SER A 96 7.37 -6.23 -13.14
N LEU A 97 8.43 -6.27 -12.33
CA LEU A 97 8.35 -5.95 -10.92
C LEU A 97 7.94 -4.49 -10.68
N LYS A 98 8.47 -3.57 -11.48
CA LYS A 98 8.07 -2.15 -11.48
C LYS A 98 6.59 -1.99 -11.75
N ARG A 99 6.03 -2.73 -12.72
CA ARG A 99 4.58 -2.72 -13.00
C ARG A 99 3.76 -3.27 -11.84
N HIS A 100 4.20 -4.36 -11.19
CA HIS A 100 3.52 -4.88 -10.01
C HIS A 100 3.48 -3.87 -8.87
N ARG A 101 4.62 -3.24 -8.54
CA ARG A 101 4.68 -2.16 -7.54
C ARG A 101 3.78 -0.98 -7.92
N MET A 102 3.76 -0.57 -9.19
CA MET A 102 2.88 0.50 -9.69
C MET A 102 1.40 0.16 -9.56
N ASN A 103 1.00 -1.07 -9.87
CA ASN A 103 -0.38 -1.51 -9.73
C ASN A 103 -0.79 -1.59 -8.25
N ALA A 104 0.09 -2.09 -7.39
CA ALA A 104 -0.13 -2.10 -5.95
C ALA A 104 -0.33 -0.68 -5.40
N LEU A 105 0.51 0.27 -5.81
CA LEU A 105 0.37 1.70 -5.46
C LEU A 105 -0.99 2.25 -5.88
N LYS A 106 -1.46 1.94 -7.09
CA LYS A 106 -2.77 2.38 -7.58
C LYS A 106 -3.92 1.80 -6.77
N LYS A 107 -3.91 0.49 -6.50
CA LYS A 107 -4.96 -0.19 -5.72
C LYS A 107 -5.03 0.30 -4.28
N LEU A 108 -3.86 0.54 -3.67
CA LEU A 108 -3.74 1.08 -2.31
C LEU A 108 -3.84 2.62 -2.26
N GLN A 109 -4.03 3.29 -3.40
CA GLN A 109 -4.10 4.75 -3.51
C GLN A 109 -2.90 5.49 -2.89
N CYS A 110 -1.71 4.88 -2.98
CA CYS A 110 -0.48 5.36 -2.36
C CYS A 110 0.42 6.08 -3.38
N LYS A 111 1.17 7.09 -2.92
CA LYS A 111 2.09 7.87 -3.78
C LYS A 111 3.49 7.28 -3.84
N ASN A 112 3.87 6.48 -2.85
CA ASN A 112 5.20 5.91 -2.73
C ASN A 112 5.16 4.52 -2.04
N ILE A 113 6.25 3.78 -2.20
CA ILE A 113 6.39 2.40 -1.70
C ILE A 113 6.26 2.30 -0.18
N PRO A 114 6.85 3.20 0.65
CA PRO A 114 6.66 3.15 2.10
C PRO A 114 5.19 3.24 2.52
N GLN A 115 4.41 4.13 1.90
CA GLN A 115 2.96 4.23 2.15
C GLN A 115 2.23 2.95 1.75
N ALA A 116 2.56 2.37 0.60
CA ALA A 116 1.96 1.11 0.16
C ALA A 116 2.27 -0.05 1.10
N ILE A 117 3.52 -0.16 1.59
CA ILE A 117 3.90 -1.17 2.58
C ILE A 117 3.07 -0.98 3.85
N TYR A 118 2.98 0.25 4.35
CA TYR A 118 2.18 0.55 5.54
C TYR A 118 0.71 0.14 5.38
N CYS A 119 0.06 0.54 4.27
CA CYS A 119 -1.32 0.15 3.99
C CYS A 119 -1.48 -1.37 3.82
N ALA A 120 -0.54 -2.03 3.16
CA ALA A 120 -0.55 -3.48 2.98
C ALA A 120 -0.44 -4.22 4.33
N THR A 121 0.38 -3.73 5.25
CA THR A 121 0.47 -4.23 6.63
C THR A 121 -0.85 -4.05 7.39
N GLN A 122 -1.46 -2.88 7.31
CA GLN A 122 -2.76 -2.60 7.96
C GLN A 122 -3.89 -3.49 7.42
N LEU A 123 -3.82 -3.87 6.14
CA LEU A 123 -4.77 -4.80 5.51
C LEU A 123 -4.46 -6.28 5.80
N GLY A 124 -3.36 -6.58 6.49
CA GLY A 124 -2.94 -7.95 6.79
C GLY A 124 -2.32 -8.70 5.60
N TYR A 125 -1.91 -8.00 4.54
CA TYR A 125 -1.10 -8.60 3.47
C TYR A 125 0.36 -8.83 3.91
N LEU A 126 0.85 -8.08 4.90
CA LEU A 126 2.21 -8.15 5.42
C LEU A 126 2.21 -8.17 6.97
N PRO A 127 3.15 -8.88 7.63
CA PRO A 127 4.04 -9.88 7.04
C PRO A 127 3.23 -11.12 6.61
N LEU A 128 3.65 -11.74 5.51
CA LEU A 128 3.03 -12.94 4.96
C LEU A 128 2.93 -14.01 6.07
N LYS A 129 1.75 -14.60 6.28
CA LYS A 129 1.63 -15.76 7.16
C LYS A 129 2.49 -16.89 6.58
N GLU A 130 3.18 -17.66 7.42
CA GLU A 130 4.19 -18.68 7.07
C GLU A 130 3.79 -19.61 5.89
N ASN A 131 2.50 -19.85 5.67
CA ASN A 131 1.99 -20.70 4.59
C ASN A 131 1.86 -20.03 3.21
N GLN A 132 2.32 -18.78 3.04
CA GLN A 132 2.11 -18.01 1.79
C GLN A 132 3.37 -17.86 0.93
N ILE A 133 4.50 -18.45 1.35
CA ILE A 133 5.73 -18.38 0.57
C ILE A 133 6.14 -19.79 0.16
N SER A 134 6.04 -20.09 -1.14
CA SER A 134 6.80 -21.18 -1.75
C SER A 134 8.24 -20.73 -1.89
N ILE A 135 8.99 -20.68 -0.79
CA ILE A 135 10.43 -20.46 -0.85
C ILE A 135 11.03 -21.76 -1.38
N GLN A 136 11.49 -21.77 -2.63
CA GLN A 136 12.47 -22.74 -3.06
C GLN A 136 13.80 -22.30 -2.45
N SER A 137 14.09 -22.82 -1.26
CA SER A 137 15.39 -22.65 -0.62
C SER A 137 16.39 -23.43 -1.47
N THR A 138 17.22 -22.74 -2.25
CA THR A 138 18.44 -23.36 -2.79
C THR A 138 19.37 -23.57 -1.61
N GLU A 139 19.40 -24.80 -1.09
CA GLU A 139 20.39 -25.22 -0.10
C GLU A 139 21.78 -25.00 -0.70
N LEU A 140 22.55 -24.09 -0.11
CA LEU A 140 23.99 -24.03 -0.34
C LEU A 140 24.59 -25.25 0.36
N GLU A 141 24.93 -26.28 -0.43
CA GLU A 141 25.81 -27.34 0.00
C GLU A 141 27.15 -26.72 0.39
N VAL A 142 27.35 -26.51 1.70
CA VAL A 142 28.68 -26.26 2.25
C VAL A 142 29.39 -27.60 2.22
N GLU A 143 30.20 -27.83 1.17
CA GLU A 143 31.19 -28.91 1.16
C GLU A 143 32.10 -28.74 2.38
N ASN A 144 31.84 -29.56 3.41
CA ASN A 144 32.79 -29.83 4.47
C ASN A 144 33.98 -30.59 3.87
N THR A 145 34.96 -29.89 3.29
CA THR A 145 36.30 -30.43 3.17
C THR A 145 36.95 -30.39 4.55
N ALA A 146 36.70 -31.45 5.32
CA ALA A 146 37.44 -31.76 6.53
C ALA A 146 38.77 -32.43 6.16
N ILE A 147 39.87 -31.79 6.61
CA ILE A 147 41.21 -32.31 6.94
C ILE A 147 42.03 -32.95 5.80
#